data_AF-A0A800CLA9-F1
#
_entry.id   AF-A0A800CLA9-F1
#
_cell.length_a   1.000
_cell.length_b   1.000
_cell.length_c   1.000
_cell.angle_alpha   90.00
_cell.angle_beta   90.00
_cell.angle_gamma   90.00
#
_symmetry.space_group_name_H-M   'P 1'
#
loop_
_entity.id
_entity.type
_entity.pdbx_description
1 polymer ?
#
loop_
_entity_poly.entity_id
_entity_poly.type
_entity_poly.pdbx_seq_one_letter_code
_entity_poly.pdbx_strand_id
1 'polypeptide(L)'
;DNGGSKEEKRSENEGDNASSGDVESQMSDRLQRIAAWMGSSSKATEVDVAFILDTSGSMEDNIKAVGNHLDDMAASLKSSGLDYRVAVVKFRYLRRDMLVFPFTRDVDRYRRLLRNVRCYGDERALDALDKAMDQLQFRRGAKRHFILVTDEPLKGSPSFIEVLNRCRRMGIAVTVIGIDDPFHKILAGQTGGIFLHIPR
;
A
#
# COMPACT_ATOMS: atom_id res chain seq x y z
N ASP A 1 34.21 -55.72 -0.30
CA ASP A 1 34.87 -54.39 -0.35
C ASP A 1 34.54 -53.70 -1.65
N ASN A 2 33.43 -52.95 -1.65
CA ASN A 2 33.36 -51.48 -1.48
C ASN A 2 33.84 -50.77 -2.78
N GLY A 3 32.99 -50.26 -3.68
CA GLY A 3 31.63 -49.73 -3.52
C GLY A 3 31.70 -48.26 -3.10
N GLY A 4 31.30 -47.32 -3.99
CA GLY A 4 31.11 -45.93 -3.60
C GLY A 4 31.26 -44.89 -4.71
N SER A 5 30.22 -44.75 -5.54
CA SER A 5 29.94 -43.57 -6.37
C SER A 5 29.70 -42.35 -5.47
N LYS A 6 30.29 -41.19 -5.80
CA LYS A 6 29.95 -39.90 -5.16
C LYS A 6 28.92 -39.17 -6.01
N GLU A 7 27.67 -39.19 -5.57
CA GLU A 7 26.64 -38.22 -5.93
C GLU A 7 26.97 -36.86 -5.30
N GLU A 8 27.11 -35.82 -6.14
CA GLU A 8 27.07 -34.44 -5.71
C GLU A 8 25.60 -34.04 -5.46
N LYS A 9 25.22 -33.93 -4.18
CA LYS A 9 23.95 -33.35 -3.77
C LYS A 9 23.94 -31.85 -4.08
N ARG A 10 23.02 -31.44 -4.96
CA ARG A 10 22.47 -30.09 -5.01
C ARG A 10 21.75 -29.82 -3.68
N SER A 11 22.17 -28.78 -2.97
CA SER A 11 21.40 -28.18 -1.87
C SER A 11 20.34 -27.27 -2.49
N GLU A 12 19.08 -27.71 -2.46
CA GLU A 12 17.93 -26.86 -2.76
C GLU A 12 17.61 -25.97 -1.57
N ASN A 13 17.25 -24.73 -1.89
CA ASN A 13 17.03 -23.60 -1.00
C ASN A 13 15.61 -23.68 -0.40
N GLU A 14 15.45 -24.21 0.81
CA GLU A 14 14.16 -24.32 1.51
C GLU A 14 13.84 -23.12 2.44
N GLY A 15 14.66 -22.06 2.42
CA GLY A 15 14.54 -20.93 3.36
C GLY A 15 13.55 -19.81 2.99
N ASP A 16 13.20 -19.65 1.71
CA ASP A 16 12.53 -18.43 1.22
C ASP A 16 10.99 -18.51 1.11
N ASN A 17 10.39 -19.70 1.26
CA ASN A 17 8.97 -19.91 0.93
C ASN A 17 8.01 -19.80 2.13
N ALA A 18 8.54 -19.86 3.37
CA ALA A 18 7.73 -19.76 4.59
C ALA A 18 7.40 -18.30 4.95
N SER A 19 8.38 -17.39 4.86
CA SER A 19 8.17 -15.96 5.14
C SER A 19 7.24 -15.28 4.13
N SER A 20 7.31 -15.67 2.85
CA SER A 20 6.42 -15.14 1.82
C SER A 20 4.95 -15.53 2.07
N GLY A 21 4.70 -16.74 2.58
CA GLY A 21 3.36 -17.20 2.95
C GLY A 21 2.75 -16.37 4.09
N ASP A 22 3.58 -15.99 5.06
CA ASP A 22 3.16 -15.16 6.19
C ASP A 22 2.90 -13.70 5.77
N VAL A 23 3.71 -13.13 4.88
CA VAL A 23 3.51 -11.78 4.33
C VAL A 23 2.20 -11.68 3.55
N GLU A 24 1.91 -12.65 2.67
CA GLU A 24 0.67 -12.68 1.88
C GLU A 24 -0.57 -12.72 2.79
N SER A 25 -0.61 -13.67 3.74
CA SER A 25 -1.73 -13.85 4.67
C SER A 25 -1.97 -12.59 5.53
N GLN A 26 -0.90 -12.02 6.10
CA GLN A 26 -1.00 -10.82 6.91
C GLN A 26 -1.44 -9.61 6.08
N MET A 27 -0.93 -9.45 4.85
CA MET A 27 -1.34 -8.34 3.98
C MET A 27 -2.80 -8.47 3.57
N SER A 28 -3.27 -9.68 3.26
CA SER A 28 -4.67 -9.98 2.99
C SER A 28 -5.56 -9.52 4.14
N ASP A 29 -5.24 -9.93 5.39
CA ASP A 29 -5.97 -9.49 6.58
C ASP A 29 -6.00 -7.96 6.71
N ARG A 30 -4.86 -7.28 6.47
CA ARG A 30 -4.82 -5.81 6.53
C ARG A 30 -5.76 -5.18 5.52
N LEU A 31 -5.72 -5.61 4.26
CA LEU A 31 -6.58 -5.05 3.22
C LEU A 31 -8.07 -5.33 3.49
N GLN A 32 -8.42 -6.53 3.99
CA GLN A 32 -9.79 -6.86 4.37
C GLN A 32 -10.28 -6.00 5.53
N ARG A 33 -9.45 -5.78 6.55
CA ARG A 33 -9.78 -4.90 7.67
C ARG A 33 -9.97 -3.45 7.23
N ILE A 34 -9.18 -2.98 6.27
CA ILE A 34 -9.34 -1.65 5.67
C ILE A 34 -10.67 -1.55 4.92
N ALA A 35 -11.00 -2.53 4.07
CA ALA A 35 -12.26 -2.54 3.33
C ALA A 35 -13.49 -2.55 4.26
N ALA A 36 -13.47 -3.38 5.31
CA ALA A 36 -14.53 -3.42 6.32
C ALA A 36 -14.66 -2.09 7.08
N TRP A 37 -13.53 -1.47 7.44
CA TRP A 37 -13.51 -0.16 8.07
C TRP A 37 -14.08 0.94 7.15
N MET A 38 -13.75 0.93 5.85
CA MET A 38 -14.34 1.86 4.87
C MET A 38 -15.85 1.64 4.72
N GLY A 39 -16.30 0.38 4.62
CA GLY A 39 -17.72 0.01 4.50
C GLY A 39 -18.57 0.46 5.69
N SER A 40 -18.05 0.35 6.90
CA SER A 40 -18.74 0.74 8.14
C SER A 40 -18.69 2.24 8.43
N SER A 41 -17.65 2.94 7.99
CA SER A 41 -17.46 4.38 8.25
C SER A 41 -18.07 5.29 7.18
N SER A 42 -18.39 4.76 6.00
CA SER A 42 -18.88 5.57 4.89
C SER A 42 -20.39 5.79 4.93
N LYS A 43 -20.80 7.06 5.07
CA LYS A 43 -22.16 7.51 4.73
C LYS A 43 -22.36 7.76 3.23
N ALA A 44 -21.27 7.75 2.45
CA ALA A 44 -21.28 8.04 1.02
C ALA A 44 -21.17 6.75 0.21
N THR A 45 -21.79 6.72 -0.96
CA THR A 45 -21.73 5.58 -1.88
C THR A 45 -20.46 5.58 -2.72
N GLU A 46 -19.84 6.73 -2.99
CA GLU A 46 -18.65 6.84 -3.84
C GLU A 46 -17.35 6.96 -3.03
N VAL A 47 -16.36 6.11 -3.37
CA VAL A 47 -15.06 6.06 -2.70
C VAL A 47 -13.91 6.10 -3.71
N ASP A 48 -12.93 6.97 -3.47
CA ASP A 48 -11.69 7.04 -4.24
C ASP A 48 -10.54 6.54 -3.35
N VAL A 49 -9.94 5.41 -3.71
CA VAL A 49 -8.87 4.75 -2.94
C VAL A 49 -7.56 4.85 -3.68
N ALA A 50 -6.55 5.52 -3.13
CA ALA A 50 -5.21 5.57 -3.69
C ALA A 50 -4.22 4.81 -2.83
N PHE A 51 -3.54 3.83 -3.42
CA PHE A 51 -2.43 3.13 -2.80
C PHE A 51 -1.15 3.94 -3.01
N ILE A 52 -0.55 4.40 -1.91
CA ILE A 52 0.71 5.14 -1.90
C ILE A 52 1.77 4.14 -1.45
N LEU A 53 2.50 3.59 -2.41
CA LEU A 53 3.33 2.40 -2.25
C LEU A 53 4.82 2.77 -2.28
N ASP A 54 5.48 2.48 -1.18
CA ASP A 54 6.92 2.50 -1.09
C ASP A 54 7.50 1.42 -2.00
N THR A 55 8.51 1.78 -2.79
CA THR A 55 9.20 0.84 -3.70
C THR A 55 10.69 0.74 -3.37
N SER A 56 11.05 0.94 -2.10
CA SER A 56 12.36 0.60 -1.52
C SER A 56 12.61 -0.92 -1.59
N GLY A 57 13.87 -1.33 -1.47
CA GLY A 57 14.30 -2.72 -1.74
C GLY A 57 13.62 -3.79 -0.86
N SER A 58 13.26 -3.46 0.37
CA SER A 58 12.58 -4.36 1.32
C SER A 58 11.10 -4.59 1.02
N MET A 59 10.49 -3.72 0.22
CA MET A 59 9.03 -3.68 0.03
C MET A 59 8.52 -4.62 -1.07
N GLU A 60 9.37 -5.38 -1.75
CA GLU A 60 8.98 -6.18 -2.91
C GLU A 60 7.86 -7.17 -2.61
N ASP A 61 7.99 -7.96 -1.55
CA ASP A 61 6.99 -8.97 -1.19
C ASP A 61 5.69 -8.32 -0.69
N ASN A 62 5.79 -7.24 0.10
CA ASN A 62 4.61 -6.50 0.54
C ASN A 62 3.82 -5.90 -0.63
N ILE A 63 4.49 -5.36 -1.65
CA ILE A 63 3.80 -4.80 -2.83
C ILE A 63 3.18 -5.90 -3.69
N LYS A 64 3.88 -7.03 -3.87
CA LYS A 64 3.31 -8.19 -4.57
C LYS A 64 2.07 -8.69 -3.83
N ALA A 65 2.11 -8.79 -2.51
CA ALA A 65 0.96 -9.17 -1.68
C ALA A 65 -0.20 -8.16 -1.78
N VAL A 66 0.08 -6.85 -1.81
CA VAL A 66 -0.95 -5.83 -2.11
C VAL A 66 -1.59 -6.08 -3.46
N GLY A 67 -0.78 -6.38 -4.48
CA GLY A 67 -1.27 -6.72 -5.82
C GLY A 67 -2.14 -7.98 -5.83
N ASN A 68 -1.68 -9.05 -5.19
CA ASN A 68 -2.35 -10.36 -5.16
C ASN A 68 -3.72 -10.30 -4.48
N HIS A 69 -3.86 -9.47 -3.44
CA HIS A 69 -5.10 -9.34 -2.66
C HIS A 69 -5.96 -8.13 -3.03
N LEU A 70 -5.60 -7.41 -4.11
CA LEU A 70 -6.34 -6.23 -4.53
C LEU A 70 -7.76 -6.56 -5.00
N ASP A 71 -7.94 -7.69 -5.69
CA ASP A 71 -9.26 -8.16 -6.17
C ASP A 71 -10.17 -8.56 -4.99
N ASP A 72 -9.61 -9.19 -3.95
CA ASP A 72 -10.35 -9.56 -2.74
C ASP A 72 -10.81 -8.31 -1.98
N MET A 73 -9.94 -7.30 -1.85
CA MET A 73 -10.30 -6.03 -1.23
C MET A 73 -11.39 -5.32 -2.03
N ALA A 74 -11.25 -5.32 -3.36
CA ALA A 74 -12.19 -4.72 -4.30
C ALA A 74 -13.59 -5.40 -4.23
N ALA A 75 -13.62 -6.73 -4.06
CA ALA A 75 -14.85 -7.48 -3.83
C ALA A 75 -15.51 -7.08 -2.50
N SER A 76 -14.74 -6.89 -1.42
CA SER A 76 -15.25 -6.45 -0.11
C SER A 76 -15.78 -5.01 -0.11
N LEU A 77 -15.15 -4.10 -0.84
CA LEU A 77 -15.70 -2.74 -1.04
C LEU A 77 -17.03 -2.79 -1.79
N LYS A 78 -17.11 -3.61 -2.85
CA LYS A 78 -18.34 -3.80 -3.64
C LYS A 78 -19.47 -4.41 -2.80
N SER A 79 -19.19 -5.43 -2.01
CA SER A 79 -20.19 -6.09 -1.15
C SER A 79 -20.72 -5.17 -0.06
N SER A 80 -19.92 -4.18 0.36
CA SER A 80 -20.32 -3.09 1.25
C SER A 80 -21.15 -2.00 0.57
N GLY A 81 -21.48 -2.14 -0.72
CA GLY A 81 -22.30 -1.19 -1.48
C GLY A 81 -21.54 0.07 -1.95
N LEU A 82 -20.20 0.05 -1.93
CA LEU A 82 -19.38 1.19 -2.32
C LEU A 82 -19.06 1.16 -3.83
N ASP A 83 -19.35 2.26 -4.53
CA ASP A 83 -18.82 2.54 -5.87
C ASP A 83 -17.40 3.10 -5.74
N TYR A 84 -16.42 2.20 -5.86
CA TYR A 84 -15.01 2.53 -5.71
C TYR A 84 -14.29 2.69 -7.05
N ARG A 85 -13.19 3.44 -7.01
CA ARG A 85 -12.14 3.41 -8.03
C ARG A 85 -10.78 3.51 -7.36
N VAL A 86 -9.79 2.82 -7.92
CA VAL A 86 -8.44 2.70 -7.34
C VAL A 86 -7.43 3.51 -8.13
N ALA A 87 -6.46 4.10 -7.45
CA ALA A 87 -5.26 4.71 -8.02
C ALA A 87 -4.01 4.09 -7.36
N VAL A 88 -2.86 4.19 -8.01
CA VAL A 88 -1.57 3.74 -7.46
C VAL A 88 -0.56 4.86 -7.60
N VAL A 89 0.18 5.14 -6.53
CA VAL A 89 1.34 6.04 -6.53
C VAL A 89 2.52 5.22 -6.06
N LYS A 90 3.48 4.98 -6.96
CA LYS A 90 4.74 4.30 -6.62
C LYS A 90 5.75 5.38 -6.25
N PHE A 91 6.30 5.32 -5.05
CA PHE A 91 7.24 6.34 -4.60
C PHE A 91 8.61 5.80 -4.21
N ARG A 92 9.57 6.72 -4.30
CA ARG A 92 11.01 6.53 -4.17
C ARG A 92 11.62 7.83 -3.65
N TYR A 93 12.94 7.90 -3.54
CA TYR A 93 13.64 9.02 -2.95
C TYR A 93 13.41 10.34 -3.72
N LEU A 94 13.61 10.32 -5.04
CA LEU A 94 13.46 11.52 -5.86
C LEU A 94 12.00 11.68 -6.32
N ARG A 95 11.39 12.84 -6.04
CA ARG A 95 10.01 13.17 -6.43
C ARG A 95 9.75 12.99 -7.92
N ARG A 96 10.74 13.25 -8.78
CA ARG A 96 10.62 13.08 -10.25
C ARG A 96 10.46 11.61 -10.69
N ASP A 97 11.00 10.67 -9.90
CA ASP A 97 10.97 9.24 -10.20
C ASP A 97 9.72 8.54 -9.64
N MET A 98 8.91 9.26 -8.85
CA MET A 98 7.62 8.78 -8.37
C MET A 98 6.61 8.73 -9.52
N LEU A 99 5.86 7.65 -9.64
CA LEU A 99 4.89 7.43 -10.70
C LEU A 99 3.47 7.46 -10.14
N VAL A 100 2.61 8.30 -10.73
CA VAL A 100 1.18 8.40 -10.38
C VAL A 100 0.36 7.75 -11.48
N PHE A 101 -0.32 6.67 -11.13
CA PHE A 101 -1.27 5.97 -11.97
C PHE A 101 -2.70 6.40 -11.58
N PRO A 102 -3.50 6.90 -12.53
CA PRO A 102 -4.76 7.59 -12.25
C PRO A 102 -5.86 6.67 -11.69
N PHE A 103 -6.99 7.23 -11.26
CA PHE A 103 -8.11 6.40 -10.82
C PHE A 103 -8.69 5.53 -11.96
N THR A 104 -8.95 4.26 -11.69
CA THR A 104 -9.59 3.30 -12.60
C THR A 104 -10.52 2.34 -11.83
N ARG A 105 -11.49 1.77 -12.53
CA ARG A 105 -12.31 0.64 -12.03
C ARG A 105 -11.74 -0.73 -12.45
N ASP A 106 -10.78 -0.73 -13.37
CA ASP A 106 -10.03 -1.93 -13.78
C ASP A 106 -8.93 -2.24 -12.75
N VAL A 107 -9.33 -2.94 -11.69
CA VAL A 107 -8.43 -3.35 -10.59
C VAL A 107 -7.36 -4.31 -11.09
N ASP A 108 -7.74 -5.16 -12.03
CA ASP A 108 -6.89 -6.13 -12.70
C ASP A 108 -5.66 -5.49 -13.38
N ARG A 109 -5.82 -4.27 -13.93
CA ARG A 109 -4.70 -3.46 -14.42
C ARG A 109 -3.65 -3.20 -13.35
N TYR A 110 -4.06 -2.91 -12.11
CA TYR A 110 -3.13 -2.63 -11.01
C TYR A 110 -2.60 -3.87 -10.35
N ARG A 111 -3.36 -4.96 -10.27
CA ARG A 111 -2.80 -6.27 -9.91
C ARG A 111 -1.62 -6.64 -10.83
N ARG A 112 -1.78 -6.49 -12.16
CA ARG A 112 -0.69 -6.74 -13.12
C ARG A 112 0.48 -5.77 -12.98
N LEU A 113 0.21 -4.50 -12.70
CA LEU A 113 1.24 -3.48 -12.46
C LEU A 113 2.09 -3.82 -11.24
N LEU A 114 1.46 -4.20 -10.13
CA LEU A 114 2.12 -4.43 -8.85
C LEU A 114 2.88 -5.77 -8.82
N ARG A 115 2.39 -6.80 -9.52
CA ARG A 115 3.14 -8.07 -9.69
C ARG A 115 4.48 -7.92 -10.40
N ASN A 116 4.65 -6.86 -11.20
CA ASN A 116 5.86 -6.60 -11.98
C ASN A 116 6.64 -5.38 -11.46
N VAL A 117 6.38 -4.96 -10.21
CA VAL A 117 7.17 -3.90 -9.59
C VAL A 117 8.62 -4.34 -9.43
N ARG A 118 9.55 -3.41 -9.60
CA ARG A 118 10.93 -3.56 -9.18
C ARG A 118 11.17 -2.60 -8.04
N CYS A 119 11.70 -3.12 -6.94
CA CYS A 119 11.91 -2.42 -5.69
C CYS A 119 13.41 -2.18 -5.48
N TYR A 120 13.81 -0.92 -5.26
CA TYR A 120 15.21 -0.55 -5.07
C TYR A 120 15.34 0.91 -4.60
N GLY A 121 16.42 1.17 -3.86
CA GLY A 121 16.78 2.52 -3.39
C GLY A 121 15.97 2.96 -2.17
N ASP A 122 16.07 4.25 -1.89
CA ASP A 122 15.47 4.96 -0.75
C ASP A 122 14.11 5.60 -1.14
N GLU A 123 13.40 6.19 -0.19
CA GLU A 123 12.01 6.63 -0.28
C GLU A 123 11.73 7.94 0.48
N ARG A 124 10.67 8.65 0.07
CA ARG A 124 10.20 9.88 0.75
C ARG A 124 8.67 9.94 0.77
N ALA A 125 8.09 9.30 1.78
CA ALA A 125 6.63 9.16 1.92
C ALA A 125 5.90 10.52 1.97
N LEU A 126 6.47 11.57 2.58
CA LEU A 126 5.82 12.88 2.66
C LEU A 126 5.75 13.56 1.28
N ASP A 127 6.81 13.46 0.46
CA ASP A 127 6.79 13.94 -0.93
C ASP A 127 5.79 13.13 -1.77
N ALA A 128 5.62 11.83 -1.50
CA ALA A 128 4.69 10.97 -2.22
C ALA A 128 3.23 11.32 -1.95
N LEU A 129 2.87 11.51 -0.67
CA LEU A 129 1.54 11.96 -0.25
C LEU A 129 1.21 13.32 -0.86
N ASP A 130 2.18 14.24 -0.83
CA ASP A 130 2.04 15.58 -1.41
C ASP A 130 1.86 15.53 -2.93
N LYS A 131 2.66 14.73 -3.65
CA LYS A 131 2.52 14.52 -5.10
C LYS A 131 1.19 13.86 -5.46
N ALA A 132 0.72 12.90 -4.67
CA ALA A 132 -0.56 12.26 -4.86
C ALA A 132 -1.72 13.28 -4.78
N MET A 133 -1.65 14.18 -3.78
CA MET A 133 -2.61 15.28 -3.64
C MET A 133 -2.59 16.28 -4.79
N ASP A 134 -1.44 16.51 -5.43
CA ASP A 134 -1.33 17.37 -6.61
C ASP A 134 -1.95 16.74 -7.87
N GLN A 135 -1.71 15.44 -8.09
CA GLN A 135 -1.91 14.83 -9.40
C GLN A 135 -3.18 13.99 -9.52
N LEU A 136 -3.67 13.42 -8.42
CA LEU A 136 -4.87 12.58 -8.45
C LEU A 136 -6.14 13.42 -8.59
N GLN A 137 -6.96 13.06 -9.58
CA GLN A 137 -8.22 13.74 -9.87
C GLN A 137 -9.38 13.07 -9.11
N PHE A 138 -9.72 13.58 -7.92
CA PHE A 138 -10.78 13.04 -7.07
C PHE A 138 -12.19 13.39 -7.58
N ARG A 139 -13.14 12.49 -7.37
CA ARG A 139 -14.56 12.71 -7.63
C ARG A 139 -15.08 13.78 -6.66
N ARG A 140 -16.01 14.59 -7.13
CA ARG A 140 -16.73 15.55 -6.28
C ARG A 140 -17.70 14.76 -5.39
N GLY A 141 -17.58 14.92 -4.07
CA GLY A 141 -18.46 14.24 -3.11
C GLY A 141 -18.02 12.82 -2.70
N ALA A 142 -17.08 12.21 -3.42
CA ALA A 142 -16.52 10.92 -3.02
C ALA A 142 -15.68 11.03 -1.75
N LYS A 143 -15.72 9.99 -0.92
CA LYS A 143 -14.75 9.82 0.18
C LYS A 143 -13.38 9.50 -0.40
N ARG A 144 -12.35 10.15 0.14
CA ARG A 144 -10.98 10.04 -0.37
C ARG A 144 -10.15 9.30 0.65
N HIS A 145 -9.61 8.16 0.25
CA HIS A 145 -8.76 7.34 1.09
C HIS A 145 -7.39 7.16 0.46
N PHE A 146 -6.36 7.46 1.23
CA PHE A 146 -5.00 7.03 0.94
C PHE A 146 -4.67 5.81 1.78
N ILE A 147 -4.03 4.82 1.17
CA ILE A 147 -3.46 3.67 1.87
C ILE A 147 -1.95 3.77 1.65
N LEU A 148 -1.25 4.32 2.66
CA LEU A 148 0.21 4.38 2.67
C LEU A 148 0.76 3.04 3.13
N VAL A 149 1.67 2.46 2.35
CA VAL A 149 2.35 1.19 2.65
C VAL A 149 3.85 1.42 2.60
N THR A 150 4.53 1.32 3.76
CA THR A 150 5.97 1.61 3.90
C THR A 150 6.53 0.94 5.16
N ASP A 151 7.77 0.47 5.12
CA ASP A 151 8.49 -0.07 6.27
C ASP A 151 9.46 0.93 6.92
N GLU A 152 9.44 2.20 6.49
CA GLU A 152 10.30 3.25 7.03
C GLU A 152 9.53 4.41 7.71
N PRO A 153 10.20 5.22 8.55
CA PRO A 153 9.64 6.45 9.09
C PRO A 153 9.27 7.49 8.02
N LEU A 154 8.28 8.33 8.32
CA LEU A 154 7.88 9.41 7.41
C LEU A 154 8.97 10.47 7.26
N LYS A 155 9.54 10.54 6.05
CA LYS A 155 10.48 11.60 5.65
C LYS A 155 10.10 12.22 4.31
N GLY A 156 10.60 13.43 4.07
CA GLY A 156 10.39 14.15 2.82
C GLY A 156 10.80 15.62 2.90
N SER A 157 10.56 16.36 1.81
CA SER A 157 10.85 17.80 1.70
C SER A 157 9.77 18.63 2.40
N PRO A 158 8.47 18.34 2.21
CA PRO A 158 7.40 18.93 3.01
C PRO A 158 7.50 18.46 4.46
N SER A 159 7.11 19.30 5.40
CA SER A 159 7.05 18.90 6.81
C SER A 159 5.86 17.96 7.07
N PHE A 160 5.95 17.12 8.10
CA PHE A 160 4.85 16.26 8.52
C PHE A 160 3.54 17.05 8.76
N ILE A 161 3.64 18.19 9.44
CA ILE A 161 2.49 19.04 9.77
C ILE A 161 1.87 19.65 8.51
N GLU A 162 2.68 20.02 7.52
CA GLU A 162 2.19 20.52 6.23
C GLU A 162 1.36 19.46 5.49
N VAL A 163 1.90 18.24 5.38
CA VAL A 163 1.20 17.11 4.74
C VAL A 163 -0.07 16.75 5.50
N LEU A 164 0.00 16.64 6.83
CA LEU A 164 -1.15 16.34 7.68
C LEU A 164 -2.28 17.37 7.48
N ASN A 165 -1.94 18.66 7.55
CA ASN A 165 -2.92 19.73 7.36
C ASN A 165 -3.49 19.74 5.94
N ARG A 166 -2.68 19.40 4.93
CA ARG A 166 -3.13 19.30 3.55
C ARG A 166 -4.10 18.13 3.34
N CYS A 167 -3.82 16.95 3.90
CA CYS A 167 -4.76 15.81 3.89
C CYS A 167 -6.10 16.20 4.52
N ARG A 168 -6.07 16.86 5.69
CA ARG A 168 -7.28 17.33 6.39
C ARG A 168 -8.09 18.33 5.55
N ARG A 169 -7.44 19.34 4.97
CA ARG A 169 -8.09 20.33 4.09
C ARG A 169 -8.73 19.66 2.87
N MET A 170 -8.09 18.64 2.32
CA MET A 170 -8.60 17.90 1.16
C MET A 170 -9.61 16.81 1.54
N GLY A 171 -9.91 16.60 2.82
CA GLY A 171 -10.81 15.55 3.28
C GLY A 171 -10.32 14.14 2.93
N ILE A 172 -9.00 13.95 2.93
CA ILE A 172 -8.35 12.66 2.66
C ILE A 172 -8.10 11.95 3.98
N ALA A 173 -8.70 10.78 4.16
CA ALA A 173 -8.37 9.88 5.24
C ALA A 173 -7.17 9.01 4.86
N VAL A 174 -6.10 9.07 5.64
CA VAL A 174 -4.89 8.27 5.40
C VAL A 174 -4.93 7.07 6.31
N THR A 175 -5.01 5.88 5.73
CA THR A 175 -4.71 4.63 6.41
C THR A 175 -3.24 4.29 6.20
N VAL A 176 -2.56 3.86 7.25
CA VAL A 176 -1.13 3.53 7.19
C VAL A 176 -0.94 2.05 7.51
N ILE A 177 -0.36 1.31 6.58
CA ILE A 177 0.24 -0.01 6.80
C ILE A 177 1.74 0.24 6.94
N GLY A 178 2.26 0.24 8.17
CA GLY A 178 3.67 0.58 8.39
C GLY A 178 4.27 0.09 9.69
N ILE A 179 5.52 0.49 9.94
CA ILE A 179 6.19 0.19 11.21
C ILE A 179 5.52 0.89 12.40
N ASP A 180 5.86 0.42 13.60
CA ASP A 180 5.39 1.01 14.86
C ASP A 180 6.00 2.39 15.12
N ASP A 181 5.49 3.39 14.41
CA ASP A 181 5.98 4.76 14.45
C ASP A 181 4.88 5.73 14.94
N PRO A 182 5.19 6.66 15.87
CA PRO A 182 4.20 7.63 16.37
C PRO A 182 3.61 8.52 15.28
N PHE A 183 4.39 8.95 14.28
CA PHE A 183 3.89 9.78 13.19
C PHE A 183 2.96 9.00 12.25
N HIS A 184 3.18 7.69 12.05
CA HIS A 184 2.21 6.82 11.35
C HIS A 184 0.85 6.82 12.06
N LYS A 185 0.84 6.59 13.38
CA LYS A 185 -0.38 6.57 14.19
C LYS A 185 -1.07 7.93 14.21
N ILE A 186 -0.30 9.02 14.35
CA ILE A 186 -0.82 10.39 14.34
C ILE A 186 -1.43 10.72 12.97
N LEU A 187 -0.72 10.43 11.87
CA LEU A 187 -1.23 10.68 10.52
C LEU A 187 -2.55 9.95 10.29
N ALA A 188 -2.60 8.66 10.64
CA ALA A 188 -3.81 7.88 10.47
C ALA A 188 -4.97 8.42 11.32
N GLY A 189 -4.76 8.58 12.62
CA GLY A 189 -5.81 9.03 13.54
C GLY A 189 -6.30 10.45 13.24
N GLN A 190 -5.41 11.39 12.92
CA GLN A 190 -5.76 12.80 12.71
C GLN A 190 -6.39 13.07 11.33
N THR A 191 -6.24 12.16 10.37
CA THR A 191 -6.92 12.23 9.07
C THR A 191 -8.19 11.39 9.02
N GLY A 192 -8.45 10.60 10.07
CA GLY A 192 -9.63 9.74 10.16
C GLY A 192 -9.47 8.42 9.40
N GLY A 193 -8.25 7.93 9.19
CA GLY A 193 -7.97 6.56 8.77
C GLY A 193 -7.59 5.66 9.95
N ILE A 194 -6.99 4.50 9.65
CA ILE A 194 -6.52 3.54 10.66
C ILE A 194 -5.04 3.20 10.48
N PHE A 195 -4.39 2.79 11.57
CA PHE A 195 -3.02 2.28 11.54
C PHE A 195 -3.04 0.75 11.65
N LEU A 196 -2.23 0.09 10.82
CA LEU A 196 -2.00 -1.34 10.81
C LEU A 196 -0.49 -1.59 10.68
N HIS A 197 0.01 -2.64 11.32
CA HIS A 197 1.40 -3.03 11.16
C HIS A 197 1.64 -3.61 9.76
N ILE A 198 2.75 -3.21 9.14
CA ILE A 198 3.26 -3.85 7.92
C ILE A 198 3.65 -5.30 8.22
N PRO A 199 3.31 -6.26 7.34
CA PRO A 199 3.77 -7.64 7.49
C PRO A 199 5.29 -7.76 7.52
N ARG A 200 5.78 -8.73 8.28
CA ARG A 200 7.18 -9.15 8.38
C ARG A 200 7.27 -10.66 8.29
#